data_AF-A0A561TF80-F1
#
_entry.id   AF-A0A561TF80-F1
#
_cell.length_a   1.000
_cell.length_b   1.000
_cell.length_c   1.000
_cell.angle_alpha   90.00
_cell.angle_beta   90.00
_cell.angle_gamma   90.00
#
_symmetry.space_group_name_H-M   'P 1'
#
loop_
_entity.id
_entity.type
_entity.pdbx_description
1 polymer ?
#
loop_
_entity_poly.entity_id
_entity_poly.type
_entity_poly.pdbx_seq_one_letter_code
_entity_poly.pdbx_strand_id
1 'polypeptide(L)'
;MTDGTGKGPGALSEYLEDAFVEDIGLSWVTSKWNVPDELSPEDAERFLPDGGPSAWWLTLPASAVENFDRSRAVRLGRDIRTLVESPLPDGTIRTVWLGATHGTSDPEAYGFGARAWLRALEDAWLIRVREEDPAFTPPPAQPVLEEGARQAVLGVIRPVAGDLDRAASDPGYGLPVRGLVPALRQVVTEACADLGYRLFLRALKAYFVEIDTSSHDAFVALGQRFGYPEYLVEDNLNHRH
;
A
#
# COMPACT_ATOMS: atom_id res chain seq x y z
N MET A 1 43.92 1.86 -0.86
CA MET A 1 43.40 2.79 0.16
C MET A 1 42.51 3.76 -0.60
N THR A 2 41.30 3.33 -0.91
CA THR A 2 40.30 4.11 -1.63
C THR A 2 39.18 4.40 -0.66
N ASP A 3 38.89 5.68 -0.58
CA ASP A 3 38.09 6.36 0.42
C ASP A 3 36.64 5.87 0.40
N GLY A 4 36.19 5.37 1.54
CA GLY A 4 34.81 4.93 1.75
C GLY A 4 33.95 6.13 2.07
N THR A 5 33.41 6.78 1.04
CA THR A 5 32.28 7.68 1.21
C THR A 5 31.02 6.85 1.41
N GLY A 6 30.68 6.63 2.69
CA GLY A 6 29.36 6.15 3.06
C GLY A 6 28.29 7.12 2.55
N LYS A 7 27.67 6.81 1.41
CA LYS A 7 26.32 7.33 1.10
C LYS A 7 25.41 6.82 2.23
N GLY A 8 24.95 7.73 3.07
CA GLY A 8 23.98 7.48 4.14
C GLY A 8 22.56 7.28 3.62
N PRO A 9 21.52 7.47 4.45
CA PRO A 9 20.11 7.17 4.14
C PRO A 9 19.55 7.81 2.85
N GLY A 10 20.22 8.82 2.29
CA GLY A 10 19.85 9.45 1.03
C GLY A 10 19.88 8.54 -0.21
N ALA A 11 20.65 7.45 -0.22
CA ALA A 11 20.67 6.55 -1.39
C ALA A 11 19.44 5.63 -1.44
N LEU A 12 18.92 5.19 -0.28
CA LEU A 12 17.64 4.49 -0.21
C LEU A 12 16.49 5.43 -0.59
N SER A 13 16.60 6.71 -0.22
CA SER A 13 15.67 7.77 -0.67
C SER A 13 15.66 7.88 -2.20
N GLU A 14 16.82 7.89 -2.86
CA GLU A 14 16.92 7.93 -4.33
C GLU A 14 16.20 6.72 -4.98
N TYR A 15 16.37 5.49 -4.48
CA TYR A 15 15.62 4.31 -4.99
C TYR A 15 14.12 4.34 -4.66
N LEU A 16 13.73 4.94 -3.54
CA LEU A 16 12.33 5.13 -3.17
C LEU A 16 11.67 6.27 -3.98
N GLU A 17 12.45 7.24 -4.45
CA GLU A 17 12.04 8.38 -5.28
C GLU A 17 11.99 8.03 -6.78
N ASP A 18 12.89 7.20 -7.29
CA ASP A 18 13.04 6.92 -8.74
C ASP A 18 11.88 6.11 -9.34
N ALA A 19 11.05 5.49 -8.51
CA ALA A 19 9.73 5.02 -8.93
C ALA A 19 8.71 6.13 -8.59
N PHE A 20 8.33 6.95 -9.57
CA PHE A 20 7.28 7.98 -9.53
C PHE A 20 5.92 7.39 -9.08
N VAL A 21 5.81 6.97 -7.83
CA VAL A 21 4.60 6.37 -7.28
C VAL A 21 3.89 7.41 -6.43
N GLU A 22 2.81 7.94 -6.99
CA GLU A 22 1.98 8.99 -6.39
C GLU A 22 0.92 8.44 -5.41
N ASP A 23 0.98 7.14 -5.10
CA ASP A 23 0.15 6.55 -4.06
C ASP A 23 0.43 7.22 -2.69
N ILE A 24 -0.54 7.16 -1.76
CA ILE A 24 -0.44 7.79 -0.44
C ILE A 24 -0.84 6.83 0.68
N GLY A 25 -0.32 7.08 1.89
CA GLY A 25 -0.67 6.29 3.08
C GLY A 25 -0.29 4.81 2.90
N LEU A 26 -1.18 3.89 3.26
CA LEU A 26 -0.87 2.46 3.17
C LEU A 26 -0.65 1.97 1.74
N SER A 27 -1.34 2.55 0.74
CA SER A 27 -1.14 2.14 -0.66
C SER A 27 0.27 2.48 -1.17
N TRP A 28 0.86 3.57 -0.68
CA TRP A 28 2.27 3.90 -0.96
C TRP A 28 3.24 2.88 -0.36
N VAL A 29 3.02 2.43 0.88
CA VAL A 29 3.88 1.39 1.46
C VAL A 29 3.82 0.15 0.59
N THR A 30 2.61 -0.31 0.24
CA THR A 30 2.42 -1.53 -0.56
C THR A 30 2.91 -1.40 -2.00
N SER A 31 3.07 -0.18 -2.53
CA SER A 31 3.55 0.03 -3.89
C SER A 31 5.04 -0.26 -4.05
N LYS A 32 5.81 -0.30 -2.96
CA LYS A 32 7.25 -0.57 -2.97
C LYS A 32 7.59 -2.06 -3.14
N TRP A 33 6.61 -2.91 -3.44
CA TRP A 33 6.75 -4.36 -3.47
C TRP A 33 7.85 -4.92 -4.38
N ASN A 34 8.26 -4.18 -5.41
CA ASN A 34 9.30 -4.56 -6.38
C ASN A 34 10.72 -4.15 -5.95
N VAL A 35 10.85 -3.20 -5.01
CA VAL A 35 12.15 -2.61 -4.66
C VAL A 35 13.15 -3.65 -4.18
N PRO A 36 12.83 -4.62 -3.29
CA PRO A 36 13.81 -5.61 -2.85
C PRO A 36 14.35 -6.52 -3.96
N ASP A 37 13.53 -6.78 -4.98
CA ASP A 37 13.86 -7.65 -6.09
C ASP A 37 14.62 -6.93 -7.21
N GLU A 38 14.52 -5.60 -7.27
CA GLU A 38 15.24 -4.73 -8.21
C GLU A 38 16.64 -4.35 -7.72
N LEU A 39 16.97 -4.58 -6.45
CA LEU A 39 18.30 -4.34 -5.93
C LEU A 39 19.31 -5.33 -6.53
N SER A 40 20.45 -4.81 -6.97
CA SER A 40 21.61 -5.66 -7.26
C SER A 40 22.07 -6.37 -5.98
N PRO A 41 22.78 -7.51 -6.05
CA PRO A 41 23.29 -8.19 -4.85
C PRO A 41 24.14 -7.27 -3.95
N GLU A 42 24.92 -6.37 -4.55
CA GLU A 42 25.73 -5.38 -3.82
C GLU A 42 24.86 -4.32 -3.12
N ASP A 43 23.78 -3.89 -3.78
CA ASP A 43 22.81 -2.96 -3.20
C ASP A 43 21.95 -3.63 -2.13
N ALA A 44 21.60 -4.90 -2.30
CA ALA A 44 20.86 -5.69 -1.32
C ALA A 44 21.65 -5.82 -0.01
N GLU A 45 22.95 -6.13 -0.08
CA GLU A 45 23.84 -6.19 1.11
C GLU A 45 24.01 -4.81 1.78
N ARG A 46 23.91 -3.73 1.00
CA ARG A 46 24.06 -2.36 1.49
C ARG A 46 22.77 -1.77 2.08
N PHE A 47 21.62 -2.12 1.52
CA PHE A 47 20.35 -1.42 1.76
C PHE A 47 19.27 -2.28 2.42
N LEU A 48 19.37 -3.61 2.35
CA LEU A 48 18.52 -4.46 3.17
C LEU A 48 19.08 -4.47 4.59
N PRO A 49 18.27 -4.12 5.60
CA PRO A 49 18.71 -4.22 6.99
C PRO A 49 19.04 -5.67 7.35
N ASP A 50 19.95 -5.86 8.31
CA ASP A 50 20.43 -7.17 8.80
C ASP A 50 19.30 -8.14 9.24
N GLY A 51 18.07 -7.65 9.39
CA GLY A 51 16.86 -8.42 9.70
C GLY A 51 16.11 -9.02 8.50
N GLY A 52 16.61 -8.85 7.27
CA GLY A 52 16.03 -9.43 6.06
C GLY A 52 14.77 -8.70 5.53
N PRO A 53 13.98 -9.34 4.64
CA PRO A 53 12.87 -8.69 3.93
C PRO A 53 11.81 -8.07 4.84
N SER A 54 11.51 -8.69 5.98
CA SER A 54 10.54 -8.15 6.95
C SER A 54 11.03 -6.84 7.56
N ALA A 55 12.32 -6.75 7.91
CA ALA A 55 12.91 -5.54 8.45
C ALA A 55 12.91 -4.41 7.42
N TRP A 56 13.11 -4.72 6.12
CA TRP A 56 12.99 -3.73 5.04
C TRP A 56 11.58 -3.14 4.94
N TRP A 57 10.53 -3.96 4.98
CA TRP A 57 9.15 -3.46 4.98
C TRP A 57 8.87 -2.55 6.17
N LEU A 58 9.49 -2.80 7.32
CA LEU A 58 9.35 -1.97 8.53
C LEU A 58 10.14 -0.65 8.44
N THR A 59 11.09 -0.48 7.52
CA THR A 59 11.73 0.83 7.30
C THR A 59 10.83 1.77 6.51
N LEU A 60 9.94 1.26 5.64
CA LEU A 60 9.10 2.10 4.77
C LEU A 60 8.20 3.08 5.56
N PRO A 61 7.49 2.68 6.63
CA PRO A 61 6.69 3.63 7.42
C PRO A 61 7.52 4.70 8.12
N ALA A 62 8.77 4.39 8.50
CA ALA A 62 9.69 5.37 9.04
C ALA A 62 10.15 6.36 7.95
N SER A 63 10.54 5.86 6.78
CA SER A 63 10.92 6.70 5.64
C SER A 63 9.78 7.61 5.17
N ALA A 64 8.52 7.22 5.36
CA ALA A 64 7.37 8.09 5.07
C ALA A 64 7.39 9.41 5.86
N VAL A 65 8.02 9.46 7.04
CA VAL A 65 8.16 10.71 7.83
C VAL A 65 9.13 11.68 7.18
N GLU A 66 10.16 11.15 6.49
CA GLU A 66 11.21 11.94 5.83
C GLU A 66 10.80 12.38 4.44
N ASN A 67 10.13 11.50 3.70
CA ASN A 67 9.76 11.71 2.30
C ASN A 67 8.46 12.47 2.12
N PHE A 68 7.62 12.57 3.16
CA PHE A 68 6.33 13.22 3.06
C PHE A 68 6.20 14.45 3.96
N ASP A 69 5.33 15.36 3.53
CA ASP A 69 4.77 16.32 4.47
C ASP A 69 4.03 15.61 5.62
N ARG A 70 3.87 16.35 6.73
CA ARG A 70 3.25 15.82 7.94
C ARG A 70 1.85 15.25 7.72
N SER A 71 1.07 15.81 6.80
CA SER A 71 -0.31 15.38 6.55
C SER A 71 -0.37 14.02 5.87
N ARG A 72 0.53 13.77 4.92
CA ARG A 72 0.71 12.50 4.22
C ARG A 72 1.26 11.41 5.15
N ALA A 73 2.24 11.73 5.99
CA ALA A 73 2.73 10.80 7.02
C ALA A 73 1.63 10.42 8.04
N VAL A 74 0.80 11.37 8.48
CA VAL A 74 -0.35 11.11 9.35
C VAL A 74 -1.40 10.21 8.67
N ARG A 75 -1.58 10.34 7.35
CA ARG A 75 -2.52 9.48 6.61
C ARG A 75 -2.11 8.01 6.66
N LEU A 76 -0.82 7.69 6.58
CA LEU A 76 -0.33 6.31 6.75
C LEU A 76 -0.78 5.71 8.09
N GLY A 77 -0.52 6.41 9.20
CA GLY A 77 -0.94 5.96 10.53
C GLY A 77 -2.46 5.86 10.69
N ARG A 78 -3.24 6.66 9.96
CA ARG A 78 -4.72 6.53 9.93
C ARG A 78 -5.15 5.28 9.19
N ASP A 79 -4.59 5.01 8.02
CA ASP A 79 -4.94 3.83 7.22
C ASP A 79 -4.66 2.53 7.96
N ILE A 80 -3.49 2.45 8.59
CA ILE A 80 -3.09 1.29 9.38
C ILE A 80 -4.09 1.05 10.51
N ARG A 81 -4.39 2.08 11.31
CA ARG A 81 -5.36 1.95 12.41
C ARG A 81 -6.76 1.65 11.93
N THR A 82 -7.20 2.22 10.81
CA THR A 82 -8.49 1.86 10.20
C THR A 82 -8.61 0.35 9.99
N LEU A 83 -7.57 -0.33 9.51
CA LEU A 83 -7.60 -1.80 9.36
C LEU A 83 -7.43 -2.52 10.70
N VAL A 84 -6.49 -2.09 11.55
CA VAL A 84 -6.21 -2.72 12.86
C VAL A 84 -7.41 -2.67 13.80
N GLU A 85 -8.19 -1.60 13.78
CA GLU A 85 -9.37 -1.39 14.61
C GLU A 85 -10.67 -1.92 13.98
N SER A 86 -10.65 -2.27 12.68
CA SER A 86 -11.83 -2.77 11.97
C SER A 86 -12.29 -4.16 12.47
N PRO A 87 -13.57 -4.52 12.25
CA PRO A 87 -14.08 -5.86 12.54
C PRO A 87 -13.61 -6.95 11.57
N LEU A 88 -12.81 -6.59 10.55
CA LEU A 88 -12.40 -7.52 9.48
C LEU A 88 -11.65 -8.75 10.01
N PRO A 89 -11.90 -9.96 9.51
CA PRO A 89 -11.05 -11.10 9.83
C PRO A 89 -9.58 -10.85 9.46
N ASP A 90 -8.64 -11.41 10.23
CA ASP A 90 -7.20 -11.27 9.96
C ASP A 90 -6.85 -11.78 8.55
N GLY A 91 -7.50 -12.88 8.12
CA GLY A 91 -7.37 -13.40 6.76
C GLY A 91 -7.80 -12.42 5.68
N THR A 92 -8.83 -11.59 5.91
CA THR A 92 -9.25 -10.55 4.95
C THR A 92 -8.17 -9.48 4.83
N ILE A 93 -7.60 -9.04 5.96
CA ILE A 93 -6.51 -8.05 5.98
C ILE A 93 -5.28 -8.62 5.26
N ARG A 94 -4.92 -9.88 5.54
CA ARG A 94 -3.82 -10.57 4.85
C ARG A 94 -4.03 -10.63 3.34
N THR A 95 -5.20 -11.04 2.89
CA THR A 95 -5.51 -11.17 1.46
C THR A 95 -5.38 -9.84 0.74
N VAL A 96 -5.89 -8.74 1.32
CA VAL A 96 -5.76 -7.42 0.69
C VAL A 96 -4.32 -6.91 0.73
N TRP A 97 -3.58 -7.16 1.82
CA TRP A 97 -2.14 -6.84 1.88
C TRP A 97 -1.36 -7.56 0.78
N LEU A 98 -1.57 -8.87 0.62
CA LEU A 98 -0.96 -9.66 -0.46
C LEU A 98 -1.37 -9.14 -1.83
N GLY A 99 -2.66 -8.85 -2.04
CA GLY A 99 -3.14 -8.28 -3.30
C GLY A 99 -2.47 -6.95 -3.64
N ALA A 100 -2.30 -6.06 -2.66
CA ALA A 100 -1.69 -4.75 -2.85
C ALA A 100 -0.16 -4.83 -3.08
N THR A 101 0.49 -5.88 -2.58
CA THR A 101 1.94 -6.14 -2.70
C THR A 101 2.28 -7.17 -3.78
N HIS A 102 1.37 -7.44 -4.72
CA HIS A 102 1.58 -8.43 -5.79
C HIS A 102 1.99 -9.83 -5.28
N GLY A 103 1.55 -10.20 -4.08
CA GLY A 103 1.84 -11.49 -3.45
C GLY A 103 3.28 -11.67 -2.99
N THR A 104 4.12 -10.62 -2.95
CA THR A 104 5.56 -10.75 -2.64
C THR A 104 5.86 -10.68 -1.15
N SER A 105 4.95 -10.10 -0.36
CA SER A 105 5.16 -9.89 1.07
C SER A 105 4.04 -10.52 1.88
N ASP A 106 4.28 -11.73 2.36
CA ASP A 106 3.35 -12.43 3.25
C ASP A 106 3.72 -12.22 4.73
N PRO A 107 2.87 -11.54 5.53
CA PRO A 107 3.09 -11.42 6.97
C PRO A 107 3.33 -12.75 7.68
N GLU A 108 2.64 -13.81 7.27
CA GLU A 108 2.76 -15.14 7.90
C GLU A 108 4.13 -15.78 7.62
N ALA A 109 4.72 -15.53 6.46
CA ALA A 109 6.06 -15.99 6.12
C ALA A 109 7.12 -15.35 7.04
N TYR A 110 6.81 -14.20 7.64
CA TYR A 110 7.63 -13.52 8.62
C TYR A 110 7.25 -13.83 10.08
N GLY A 111 6.29 -14.74 10.30
CA GLY A 111 5.83 -15.12 11.64
C GLY A 111 4.81 -14.15 12.26
N PHE A 112 4.19 -13.28 11.47
CA PHE A 112 3.18 -12.34 11.94
C PHE A 112 1.77 -12.73 11.45
N GLY A 113 0.76 -12.56 12.32
CA GLY A 113 -0.61 -12.36 11.86
C GLY A 113 -0.74 -10.99 11.19
N ALA A 114 -1.70 -10.79 10.30
CA ALA A 114 -1.80 -9.57 9.49
C ALA A 114 -2.01 -8.30 10.34
N ARG A 115 -2.83 -8.36 11.40
CA ARG A 115 -2.97 -7.24 12.35
C ARG A 115 -1.70 -6.98 13.15
N ALA A 116 -0.97 -8.03 13.53
CA ALA A 116 0.29 -7.88 14.25
C ALA A 116 1.34 -7.21 13.35
N TRP A 117 1.37 -7.58 12.07
CA TRP A 117 2.17 -6.93 11.05
C TRP A 117 1.83 -5.46 10.86
N LEU A 118 0.55 -5.13 10.71
CA LEU A 118 0.11 -3.74 10.60
C LEU A 118 0.49 -2.91 11.84
N ARG A 119 0.39 -3.47 13.05
CA ARG A 119 0.86 -2.81 14.27
C ARG A 119 2.36 -2.57 14.26
N ALA A 120 3.16 -3.53 13.78
CA ALA A 120 4.60 -3.34 13.65
C ALA A 120 4.95 -2.20 12.68
N LEU A 121 4.20 -2.05 11.57
CA LEU A 121 4.34 -0.91 10.66
C LEU A 121 3.95 0.42 11.35
N GLU A 122 2.88 0.43 12.16
CA GLU A 122 2.49 1.61 12.94
C GLU A 122 3.55 1.99 13.97
N ASP A 123 4.10 1.01 14.70
CA ASP A 123 5.13 1.23 15.71
C ASP A 123 6.39 1.84 15.08
N ALA A 124 6.83 1.33 13.93
CA ALA A 124 7.96 1.89 13.18
C ALA A 124 7.72 3.35 12.77
N TRP A 125 6.53 3.66 12.27
CA TRP A 125 6.14 5.04 11.95
C TRP A 125 6.10 5.93 13.21
N LEU A 126 5.49 5.46 14.31
CA LEU A 126 5.36 6.22 15.54
C LEU A 126 6.70 6.53 16.21
N ILE A 127 7.63 5.56 16.21
CA ILE A 127 8.99 5.75 16.71
C ILE A 127 9.62 6.92 15.96
N ARG A 128 9.66 6.86 14.62
CA ARG A 128 10.31 7.88 13.79
C ARG A 128 9.65 9.25 13.91
N VAL A 129 8.32 9.30 13.98
CA VAL A 129 7.59 10.56 14.21
C VAL A 129 7.93 11.17 15.57
N ARG A 130 8.04 10.36 16.62
CA ARG A 130 8.28 10.84 17.99
C ARG A 130 9.71 11.27 18.24
N GLU A 131 10.66 10.84 17.41
CA GLU A 131 12.02 11.39 17.42
C GLU A 131 12.01 12.89 17.06
N GLU A 132 11.12 13.33 16.16
CA GLU A 132 10.95 14.75 15.80
C GLU A 132 10.00 15.49 16.74
N ASP A 133 8.92 14.85 17.15
CA ASP A 133 7.90 15.41 18.05
C ASP A 133 7.55 14.39 19.15
N PRO A 134 8.26 14.40 20.29
CA PRO A 134 8.03 13.46 21.38
C PRO A 134 6.63 13.52 21.99
N ALA A 135 5.94 14.65 21.85
CA ALA A 135 4.57 14.85 22.35
C ALA A 135 3.51 14.38 21.35
N PHE A 136 3.92 13.92 20.15
CA PHE A 136 2.99 13.53 19.11
C PHE A 136 2.06 12.41 19.58
N THR A 137 0.77 12.71 19.51
CA THR A 137 -0.31 11.75 19.69
C THR A 137 -0.96 11.53 18.34
N PRO A 138 -0.97 10.28 17.82
CA PRO A 138 -1.49 10.02 16.50
C PRO A 138 -3.02 10.25 16.50
N PRO A 139 -3.57 11.06 15.56
CA PRO A 139 -5.00 11.39 15.56
C PRO A 139 -5.84 10.13 15.34
N PRO A 140 -7.08 10.02 15.85
CA PRO A 140 -7.88 8.81 15.69
C PRO A 140 -8.07 8.42 14.21
N ALA A 141 -8.35 7.14 13.97
CA ALA A 141 -8.81 6.68 12.66
C ALA A 141 -10.08 7.46 12.24
N GLN A 142 -10.19 7.76 10.95
CA GLN A 142 -11.33 8.49 10.38
C GLN A 142 -11.87 7.71 9.17
N PRO A 143 -12.49 6.54 9.40
CA PRO A 143 -12.98 5.72 8.31
C PRO A 143 -14.15 6.40 7.57
N VAL A 144 -14.16 6.28 6.26
CA VAL A 144 -15.28 6.72 5.42
C VAL A 144 -16.31 5.60 5.36
N LEU A 145 -17.40 5.75 6.12
CA LEU A 145 -18.43 4.71 6.30
C LEU A 145 -19.75 5.04 5.60
N GLU A 146 -19.83 6.16 4.87
CA GLU A 146 -21.09 6.55 4.22
C GLU A 146 -21.50 5.54 3.15
N GLU A 147 -22.78 5.16 3.16
CA GLU A 147 -23.30 4.15 2.24
C GLU A 147 -23.15 4.56 0.77
N GLY A 148 -23.34 5.84 0.46
CA GLY A 148 -23.14 6.36 -0.89
C GLY A 148 -21.69 6.26 -1.38
N ALA A 149 -20.71 6.40 -0.49
CA ALA A 149 -19.30 6.19 -0.81
C ALA A 149 -19.01 4.70 -1.03
N ARG A 150 -19.51 3.83 -0.16
CA ARG A 150 -19.38 2.37 -0.29
C ARG A 150 -19.95 1.86 -1.61
N GLN A 151 -21.18 2.23 -1.93
CA GLN A 151 -21.83 1.80 -3.18
C GLN A 151 -21.11 2.32 -4.42
N ALA A 152 -20.57 3.54 -4.37
CA ALA A 152 -19.76 4.06 -5.47
C ALA A 152 -18.49 3.22 -5.69
N VAL A 153 -17.76 2.88 -4.62
CA VAL A 153 -16.56 2.05 -4.71
C VAL A 153 -16.89 0.63 -5.18
N LEU A 154 -17.93 0.00 -4.63
CA LEU A 154 -18.40 -1.31 -5.11
C LEU A 154 -18.85 -1.28 -6.57
N GLY A 155 -19.39 -0.15 -7.01
CA GLY A 155 -19.78 0.11 -8.40
C GLY A 155 -18.59 0.07 -9.35
N VAL A 156 -17.46 0.67 -8.98
CA VAL A 156 -16.24 0.67 -9.82
C VAL A 156 -15.43 -0.63 -9.74
N ILE A 157 -15.51 -1.38 -8.63
CA ILE A 157 -14.89 -2.71 -8.52
C ILE A 157 -15.58 -3.73 -9.43
N ARG A 158 -16.90 -3.62 -9.60
CA ARG A 158 -17.73 -4.67 -10.23
C ARG A 158 -17.33 -5.01 -11.67
N PRO A 159 -17.09 -4.05 -12.59
CA PRO A 159 -16.79 -4.36 -13.99
C PRO A 159 -15.49 -5.14 -14.17
N VAL A 160 -14.46 -4.83 -13.36
CA VAL A 160 -13.11 -5.41 -13.48
C VAL A 160 -12.84 -6.57 -12.51
N ALA A 161 -13.84 -6.95 -11.70
CA ALA A 161 -13.70 -7.95 -10.65
C ALA A 161 -13.17 -9.31 -11.18
N GLY A 162 -13.72 -9.79 -12.29
CA GLY A 162 -13.34 -11.09 -12.84
C GLY A 162 -11.90 -11.12 -13.37
N ASP A 163 -11.44 -10.01 -13.95
CA ASP A 163 -10.09 -9.91 -14.49
C ASP A 163 -9.05 -9.72 -13.39
N LEU A 164 -9.37 -8.92 -12.37
CA LEU A 164 -8.52 -8.79 -11.18
C LEU A 164 -8.39 -10.12 -10.41
N ASP A 165 -9.48 -10.85 -10.16
CA ASP A 165 -9.40 -12.15 -9.48
C ASP A 165 -8.59 -13.17 -10.31
N ARG A 166 -8.71 -13.14 -11.65
CA ARG A 166 -7.93 -14.02 -12.54
C ARG A 166 -6.45 -13.70 -12.46
N ALA A 167 -6.08 -12.43 -12.62
CA ALA A 167 -4.69 -11.98 -12.58
C ALA A 167 -4.04 -12.26 -11.22
N ALA A 168 -4.78 -12.06 -10.12
CA ALA A 168 -4.30 -12.35 -8.77
C ALA A 168 -4.16 -13.85 -8.46
N SER A 169 -5.01 -14.70 -9.06
CA SER A 169 -4.99 -16.15 -8.80
C SER A 169 -3.94 -16.93 -9.60
N ASP A 170 -3.43 -16.36 -10.69
CA ASP A 170 -2.40 -16.94 -11.54
C ASP A 170 -1.40 -15.84 -11.97
N PRO A 171 -0.64 -15.27 -11.02
CA PRO A 171 0.22 -14.17 -11.33
C PRO A 171 1.52 -14.68 -11.97
N GLY A 172 2.07 -13.91 -12.91
CA GLY A 172 3.39 -14.21 -13.48
C GLY A 172 4.54 -14.06 -12.48
N TYR A 173 4.27 -13.44 -11.32
CA TYR A 173 5.24 -13.18 -10.26
C TYR A 173 4.54 -13.12 -8.89
N GLY A 174 5.24 -13.48 -7.80
CA GLY A 174 4.68 -13.50 -6.45
C GLY A 174 3.74 -14.68 -6.17
N LEU A 175 3.17 -14.70 -4.96
CA LEU A 175 2.25 -15.77 -4.53
C LEU A 175 0.85 -15.57 -5.10
N PRO A 176 0.15 -16.64 -5.53
CA PRO A 176 -1.27 -16.57 -5.90
C PRO A 176 -2.15 -16.06 -4.75
N VAL A 177 -2.95 -15.03 -5.02
CA VAL A 177 -3.88 -14.41 -4.07
C VAL A 177 -5.32 -14.72 -4.45
N ARG A 178 -5.89 -15.74 -3.81
CA ARG A 178 -7.29 -16.15 -4.04
C ARG A 178 -8.26 -15.35 -3.17
N GLY A 179 -9.38 -14.95 -3.77
CA GLY A 179 -10.44 -14.22 -3.04
C GLY A 179 -10.12 -12.74 -2.79
N LEU A 180 -9.27 -12.14 -3.62
CA LEU A 180 -8.88 -10.74 -3.50
C LEU A 180 -10.08 -9.79 -3.64
N VAL A 181 -10.92 -9.95 -4.65
CA VAL A 181 -12.08 -9.06 -4.84
C VAL A 181 -13.08 -9.16 -3.69
N PRO A 182 -13.50 -10.36 -3.22
CA PRO A 182 -14.30 -10.47 -2.00
C PRO A 182 -13.69 -9.75 -0.79
N ALA A 183 -12.38 -9.89 -0.58
CA ALA A 183 -11.68 -9.25 0.54
C ALA A 183 -11.67 -7.71 0.42
N LEU A 184 -11.41 -7.17 -0.78
CA LEU A 184 -11.48 -5.72 -1.06
C LEU A 184 -12.89 -5.17 -0.83
N ARG A 185 -13.93 -5.88 -1.29
CA ARG A 185 -15.32 -5.48 -1.04
C ARG A 185 -15.63 -5.45 0.46
N GLN A 186 -15.12 -6.42 1.21
CA GLN A 186 -15.28 -6.45 2.66
C GLN A 186 -14.60 -5.27 3.34
N VAL A 187 -13.39 -4.87 2.91
CA VAL A 187 -12.72 -3.65 3.39
C VAL A 187 -13.60 -2.41 3.14
N VAL A 188 -14.16 -2.29 1.93
CA VAL A 188 -15.04 -1.17 1.57
C VAL A 188 -16.28 -1.11 2.47
N THR A 189 -16.92 -2.26 2.72
CA THR A 189 -18.19 -2.30 3.48
C THR A 189 -17.99 -2.21 4.98
N GLU A 190 -16.95 -2.83 5.53
CA GLU A 190 -16.79 -3.04 6.97
C GLU A 190 -15.72 -2.17 7.62
N ALA A 191 -14.76 -1.64 6.84
CA ALA A 191 -13.65 -0.84 7.38
C ALA A 191 -13.67 0.60 6.89
N CYS A 192 -13.55 0.84 5.57
CA CYS A 192 -13.46 2.19 5.00
C CYS A 192 -13.58 2.15 3.48
N ALA A 193 -14.53 2.91 2.92
CA ALA A 193 -14.70 3.01 1.47
C ALA A 193 -13.48 3.64 0.80
N ASP A 194 -12.92 4.69 1.39
CA ASP A 194 -11.76 5.42 0.86
C ASP A 194 -10.50 4.55 0.80
N LEU A 195 -10.17 3.88 1.91
CA LEU A 195 -9.01 2.99 1.96
C LEU A 195 -9.21 1.76 1.06
N GLY A 196 -10.42 1.18 1.05
CA GLY A 196 -10.74 0.07 0.15
C GLY A 196 -10.59 0.45 -1.32
N TYR A 197 -10.94 1.68 -1.70
CA TYR A 197 -10.73 2.19 -3.05
C TYR A 197 -9.24 2.32 -3.41
N ARG A 198 -8.42 2.91 -2.55
CA ARG A 198 -6.97 3.01 -2.79
C ARG A 198 -6.28 1.64 -2.87
N LEU A 199 -6.66 0.69 -2.03
CA LEU A 199 -6.13 -0.68 -2.08
C LEU A 199 -6.59 -1.43 -3.33
N PHE A 200 -7.80 -1.17 -3.81
CA PHE A 200 -8.29 -1.67 -5.10
C PHE A 200 -7.47 -1.12 -6.27
N LEU A 201 -7.27 0.20 -6.35
CA LEU A 201 -6.43 0.81 -7.39
C LEU A 201 -5.01 0.24 -7.35
N ARG A 202 -4.42 0.13 -6.15
CA ARG A 202 -3.09 -0.47 -5.96
C ARG A 202 -3.03 -1.90 -6.48
N ALA A 203 -4.05 -2.71 -6.23
CA ALA A 203 -4.12 -4.07 -6.74
C ALA A 203 -4.21 -4.10 -8.29
N LEU A 204 -5.03 -3.25 -8.91
CA LEU A 204 -5.09 -3.14 -10.37
C LEU A 204 -3.73 -2.79 -10.97
N LYS A 205 -3.02 -1.81 -10.38
CA LYS A 205 -1.67 -1.41 -10.78
C LYS A 205 -0.66 -2.54 -10.57
N ALA A 206 -0.73 -3.24 -9.45
CA ALA A 206 0.18 -4.35 -9.12
C ALA A 206 0.06 -5.51 -10.11
N TYR A 207 -1.16 -5.91 -10.46
CA TYR A 207 -1.43 -7.00 -11.40
C TYR A 207 -1.55 -6.55 -12.86
N PHE A 208 -1.29 -5.26 -13.15
CA PHE A 208 -1.37 -4.66 -14.48
C PHE A 208 -2.68 -4.99 -15.23
N VAL A 209 -3.81 -4.95 -14.51
CA VAL A 209 -5.13 -5.32 -15.05
C VAL A 209 -5.57 -4.30 -16.10
N GLU A 210 -5.85 -4.77 -17.31
CA GLU A 210 -6.32 -3.92 -18.40
C GLU A 210 -7.72 -3.37 -18.10
N ILE A 211 -7.91 -2.07 -18.27
CA ILE A 211 -9.20 -1.38 -18.11
C ILE A 211 -9.59 -0.61 -19.37
N ASP A 212 -10.90 -0.51 -19.61
CA ASP A 212 -11.46 0.31 -20.68
C ASP A 212 -11.58 1.78 -20.27
N THR A 213 -11.78 2.67 -21.25
CA THR A 213 -11.94 4.11 -21.03
C THR A 213 -13.10 4.42 -20.08
N SER A 214 -14.19 3.64 -20.14
CA SER A 214 -15.33 3.86 -19.25
C SER A 214 -14.99 3.58 -17.78
N SER A 215 -14.21 2.55 -17.51
CA SER A 215 -13.75 2.21 -16.16
C SER A 215 -12.75 3.26 -15.68
N HIS A 216 -11.81 3.65 -16.55
CA HIS A 216 -10.86 4.72 -16.28
C HIS A 216 -11.55 6.02 -15.83
N ASP A 217 -12.49 6.53 -16.62
CA ASP A 217 -13.22 7.77 -16.32
C ASP A 217 -14.00 7.66 -15.00
N ALA A 218 -14.59 6.50 -14.73
CA ALA A 218 -15.31 6.23 -13.49
C ALA A 218 -14.36 6.23 -12.28
N PHE A 219 -13.14 5.71 -12.43
CA PHE A 219 -12.13 5.71 -11.37
C PHE A 219 -11.65 7.13 -11.09
N VAL A 220 -11.31 7.90 -12.13
CA VAL A 220 -10.88 9.30 -11.98
C VAL A 220 -11.97 10.12 -11.30
N ALA A 221 -13.22 10.04 -11.77
CA ALA A 221 -14.35 10.75 -11.17
C ALA A 221 -14.58 10.36 -9.70
N LEU A 222 -14.42 9.08 -9.34
CA LEU A 222 -14.52 8.66 -7.94
C LEU A 222 -13.34 9.15 -7.09
N GLY A 223 -12.12 9.15 -7.65
CA GLY A 223 -10.95 9.68 -6.97
C GLY A 223 -11.10 11.17 -6.65
N GLN A 224 -11.58 11.96 -7.61
CA GLN A 224 -11.89 13.38 -7.41
C GLN A 224 -12.90 13.60 -6.27
N ARG A 225 -13.90 12.72 -6.12
CA ARG A 225 -14.86 12.78 -5.00
C ARG A 225 -14.21 12.53 -3.64
N PHE A 226 -13.15 11.72 -3.57
CA PHE A 226 -12.33 11.55 -2.38
C PHE A 226 -11.27 12.65 -2.20
N GLY A 227 -11.21 13.61 -3.13
CA GLY A 227 -10.24 14.70 -3.12
C GLY A 227 -8.86 14.31 -3.66
N TYR A 228 -8.77 13.23 -4.44
CA TYR A 228 -7.52 12.82 -5.07
C TYR A 228 -7.23 13.61 -6.34
N PRO A 229 -5.95 13.94 -6.57
CA PRO A 229 -5.53 14.39 -7.88
C PRO A 229 -5.66 13.23 -8.88
N GLU A 230 -5.89 13.58 -10.15
CA GLU A 230 -6.08 12.63 -11.24
C GLU A 230 -4.89 11.66 -11.38
N TYR A 231 -3.66 12.17 -11.29
CA TYR A 231 -2.44 11.35 -11.38
C TYR A 231 -2.34 10.24 -10.33
N LEU A 232 -2.94 10.39 -9.14
CA LEU A 232 -2.95 9.32 -8.13
C LEU A 232 -3.74 8.11 -8.63
N VAL A 233 -4.78 8.36 -9.41
CA VAL A 233 -5.57 7.31 -10.06
C VAL A 233 -4.81 6.79 -11.28
N GLU A 234 -4.47 7.66 -12.22
CA GLU A 234 -3.96 7.28 -13.55
C GLU A 234 -2.58 6.62 -13.53
N ASP A 235 -1.70 7.04 -12.62
CA ASP A 235 -0.31 6.58 -12.61
C ASP A 235 -0.23 5.05 -12.50
N ASN A 236 0.50 4.44 -13.43
CA ASN A 236 0.69 3.00 -13.55
C ASN A 236 -0.60 2.17 -13.73
N LEU A 237 -1.73 2.78 -14.11
CA LEU A 237 -2.91 2.02 -14.56
C LEU A 237 -2.78 1.58 -16.02
N ASN A 238 -2.99 0.29 -16.25
CA ASN A 238 -3.03 -0.31 -17.59
C ASN A 238 -4.37 0.01 -18.28
N HIS A 239 -4.47 1.21 -18.87
CA HIS A 239 -5.64 1.62 -19.65
C HIS A 239 -5.30 1.68 -21.14
N ARG A 240 -6.21 1.21 -21.99
CA ARG A 240 -6.08 1.38 -23.44
C ARG A 240 -6.70 2.71 -23.86
N HIS A 241 -5.93 3.51 -24.60
CA HIS A 241 -6.41 4.71 -25.31
C HIS A 241 -7.11 4.35 -26.62
#